data_AF-A0AA88E856-F1
#
_entry.id   AF-A0AA88E856-F1
#
_cell.length_a   1.000
_cell.length_b   1.000
_cell.length_c   1.000
_cell.angle_alpha   90.00
_cell.angle_beta   90.00
_cell.angle_gamma   90.00
#
_symmetry.space_group_name_H-M   'P 1'
#
loop_
_entity.id
_entity.type
_entity.pdbx_description
1 polymer ?
#
loop_
_entity_poly.entity_id
_entity_poly.type
_entity_poly.pdbx_seq_one_letter_code
_entity_poly.pdbx_strand_id
1 'polypeptide(L)'
;MALDLIHPPDSPNPKIPLIGERYNLKISQSIKLLLLTENGNENTKLVQFLQEFYELMQSRLDPPLESIWVYAALTFRTRHDPKDDPLDRISAVKHLFQLILSCSSSCDSSKSIALLAPVVYELYKAVELFGKELSSKREKKAMREAKSLVEAVLGYISVCSSKGGESDGSNLVAHFSELVRIWAGSDVGLESFLPLVSCEVCGRVGEEGCDVGYLAGVVVVEVFLLKMRLNIGSGISREDLENELKGWAVGSITGFDDFYFFG
;
A
#
# COMPACT_ATOMS: atom_id res chain seq x y z
N MET A 1 50.44 -33.99 39.70
CA MET A 1 49.37 -34.69 38.96
C MET A 1 48.42 -33.62 38.46
N ALA A 2 48.55 -33.30 37.17
CA ALA A 2 47.76 -32.30 36.48
C ALA A 2 46.60 -33.03 35.77
N LEU A 3 45.39 -32.46 35.87
CA LEU A 3 44.24 -32.89 35.08
C LEU A 3 43.92 -31.74 34.12
N ASP A 4 44.43 -31.86 32.89
CA ASP A 4 44.04 -31.01 31.77
C ASP A 4 42.65 -31.44 31.29
N LEU A 5 41.67 -30.55 31.47
CA LEU A 5 40.37 -30.63 30.83
C LEU A 5 40.50 -30.10 29.40
N ILE A 6 40.43 -31.00 28.43
CA ILE A 6 40.36 -30.68 27.01
C ILE A 6 38.98 -30.06 26.73
N HIS A 7 38.94 -28.74 26.49
CA HIS A 7 37.79 -28.10 25.86
C HIS A 7 37.78 -28.42 24.35
N PRO A 8 36.66 -28.90 23.78
CA PRO A 8 36.52 -28.94 22.34
C PRO A 8 36.35 -27.52 21.78
N PRO A 9 36.89 -27.19 20.60
CA PRO A 9 36.71 -25.88 20.00
C PRO A 9 35.25 -25.70 19.58
N ASP A 10 34.63 -24.62 20.07
CA ASP A 10 33.37 -24.11 19.59
C ASP A 10 33.45 -23.88 18.08
N SER A 11 32.78 -24.74 17.31
CA SER A 11 32.53 -24.51 15.90
C SER A 11 31.61 -23.31 15.75
N PRO A 12 32.01 -22.24 15.03
CA PRO A 12 31.09 -21.19 14.67
C PRO A 12 30.09 -21.77 13.66
N ASN A 13 28.87 -22.02 14.13
CA ASN A 13 27.71 -22.27 13.26
C ASN A 13 27.70 -21.19 12.16
N PRO A 14 27.74 -21.56 10.86
CA PRO A 14 27.60 -20.57 9.81
C PRO A 14 26.17 -20.07 9.86
N LYS A 15 26.01 -18.82 10.31
CA LYS A 15 24.76 -18.07 10.21
C LYS A 15 24.23 -18.26 8.78
N ILE A 16 22.93 -18.51 8.62
CA ILE A 16 22.23 -18.55 7.34
C ILE A 16 21.47 -17.22 7.11
N PRO A 17 22.12 -16.03 6.99
CA PRO A 17 21.44 -14.80 6.58
C PRO A 17 21.39 -14.64 5.05
N LEU A 18 22.15 -15.46 4.30
CA LEU A 18 22.38 -15.30 2.86
C LEU A 18 21.13 -15.47 1.98
N ILE A 19 20.13 -16.24 2.44
CA ILE A 19 18.91 -16.49 1.66
C ILE A 19 17.97 -15.27 1.69
N GLY A 20 17.93 -14.54 2.81
CA GLY A 20 17.21 -13.27 2.94
C GLY A 20 17.75 -12.19 2.03
N GLU A 21 19.06 -11.96 2.11
CA GLU A 21 19.74 -10.92 1.32
C GLU A 21 19.65 -11.18 -0.19
N ARG A 22 19.86 -12.42 -0.64
CA ARG A 22 19.74 -12.77 -2.07
C ARG A 22 18.33 -12.53 -2.61
N TYR A 23 17.31 -12.79 -1.79
CA TYR A 23 15.93 -12.59 -2.18
C TYR A 23 15.58 -11.09 -2.29
N ASN A 24 15.98 -10.28 -1.30
CA ASN A 24 15.79 -8.84 -1.33
C ASN A 24 16.56 -8.17 -2.47
N LEU A 25 17.79 -8.63 -2.75
CA LEU A 25 18.56 -8.21 -3.91
C LEU A 25 17.85 -8.52 -5.23
N LYS A 26 17.27 -9.71 -5.36
CA LYS A 26 16.49 -10.08 -6.56
C LYS A 26 15.30 -9.14 -6.75
N ILE A 27 14.52 -8.87 -5.70
CA ILE A 27 13.41 -7.90 -5.76
C ILE A 27 13.89 -6.54 -6.24
N SER A 28 14.91 -5.97 -5.60
CA SER A 28 15.43 -4.63 -5.95
C SER A 28 15.94 -4.58 -7.40
N GLN A 29 16.65 -5.62 -7.86
CA GLN A 29 17.12 -5.71 -9.24
C GLN A 29 15.97 -5.81 -10.25
N SER A 30 14.95 -6.63 -9.97
CA SER A 30 13.79 -6.81 -10.86
C SER A 30 12.94 -5.55 -10.93
N ILE A 31 12.79 -4.80 -9.82
CA ILE A 31 12.15 -3.47 -9.80
C ILE A 31 12.90 -2.50 -10.71
N LYS A 32 14.22 -2.39 -10.55
CA LYS A 32 15.05 -1.50 -11.37
C LYS A 32 14.97 -1.86 -12.84
N LEU A 33 15.00 -3.16 -13.16
CA LEU A 33 14.89 -3.62 -14.54
C LEU A 33 13.50 -3.30 -15.13
N LEU A 34 12.43 -3.46 -14.35
CA LEU A 34 11.07 -3.09 -14.76
C LEU A 34 10.98 -1.60 -15.10
N LEU A 35 11.47 -0.72 -14.20
CA LEU A 35 11.46 0.73 -14.40
C LEU A 35 12.29 1.18 -15.61
N LEU A 36 13.40 0.50 -15.91
CA LEU A 36 14.21 0.78 -17.11
C LEU A 36 13.55 0.29 -18.42
N THR A 37 12.65 -0.70 -18.31
CA THR A 37 12.04 -1.38 -19.46
C THR A 37 10.76 -0.68 -19.94
N GLU A 38 10.18 0.20 -19.13
CA GLU A 38 8.95 0.98 -19.42
C GLU A 38 9.08 1.89 -20.67
N ASN A 39 10.25 1.97 -21.30
CA ASN A 39 10.50 2.70 -22.56
C ASN A 39 10.54 1.84 -23.85
N GLY A 40 10.19 0.54 -23.84
CA GLY A 40 10.16 -0.24 -25.10
C GLY A 40 9.57 -1.66 -25.10
N ASN A 41 8.69 -1.91 -26.09
CA ASN A 41 7.95 -3.13 -26.47
C ASN A 41 7.34 -3.89 -25.28
N GLU A 42 6.14 -3.46 -24.88
CA GLU A 42 5.66 -3.56 -23.50
C GLU A 42 5.04 -4.91 -23.13
N ASN A 43 4.25 -5.54 -24.01
CA ASN A 43 3.36 -6.63 -23.58
C ASN A 43 4.09 -7.93 -23.20
N THR A 44 5.08 -8.38 -23.99
CA THR A 44 5.78 -9.65 -23.71
C THR A 44 6.63 -9.57 -22.45
N LYS A 45 7.25 -8.40 -22.20
CA LYS A 45 8.08 -8.19 -21.01
C LYS A 45 7.23 -8.03 -19.76
N LEU A 46 6.06 -7.40 -19.87
CA LEU A 46 5.13 -7.26 -18.74
C LEU A 46 4.66 -8.63 -18.23
N VAL A 47 4.29 -9.55 -19.13
CA VAL A 47 3.92 -10.93 -18.74
C VAL A 47 5.07 -11.67 -18.04
N GLN A 48 6.31 -11.47 -18.49
CA GLN A 48 7.49 -12.05 -17.83
C GLN A 48 7.66 -11.51 -16.40
N PHE A 49 7.58 -10.19 -16.21
CA PHE A 49 7.65 -9.59 -14.88
C PHE A 49 6.49 -10.03 -13.98
N LEU A 50 5.28 -10.15 -14.55
CA LEU A 50 4.11 -10.61 -13.80
C LEU A 50 4.35 -12.01 -13.22
N GLN A 51 4.88 -12.92 -14.04
CA GLN A 51 5.22 -14.27 -13.60
C GLN A 51 6.34 -14.25 -12.56
N GLU A 52 7.38 -13.45 -12.77
CA GLU A 52 8.51 -13.35 -11.84
C GLU A 52 8.06 -12.83 -10.46
N PHE A 53 7.26 -11.76 -10.41
CA PHE A 53 6.78 -11.21 -9.15
C PHE A 53 5.73 -12.11 -8.47
N TYR A 54 4.95 -12.87 -9.24
CA TYR A 54 4.10 -13.91 -8.70
C TYR A 54 4.93 -15.00 -7.98
N GLU A 55 6.00 -15.49 -8.61
CA GLU A 55 6.90 -16.49 -8.00
C GLU A 55 7.62 -15.94 -6.77
N LEU A 56 8.09 -14.69 -6.83
CA LEU A 56 8.71 -14.02 -5.69
C LEU A 56 7.73 -13.94 -4.51
N MET A 57 6.51 -13.47 -4.75
CA MET A 57 5.46 -13.38 -3.73
C MET A 57 5.11 -14.75 -3.13
N GLN A 58 4.98 -15.79 -3.95
CA GLN A 58 4.60 -17.15 -3.50
C GLN A 58 5.75 -17.91 -2.81
N SER A 59 6.99 -17.47 -2.97
CA SER A 59 8.16 -18.17 -2.40
C SER A 59 8.33 -17.99 -0.88
N ARG A 60 7.53 -17.14 -0.24
CA ARG A 60 7.57 -16.86 1.21
C ARG A 60 6.16 -16.85 1.79
N LEU A 61 6.03 -17.28 3.04
CA LEU A 61 4.77 -17.22 3.78
C LEU A 61 4.36 -15.78 4.04
N ASP A 62 5.32 -14.94 4.41
CA ASP A 62 5.14 -13.49 4.54
C ASP A 62 6.11 -12.78 3.57
N PRO A 63 5.67 -12.50 2.33
CA PRO A 63 6.52 -11.87 1.33
C PRO A 63 6.72 -10.37 1.62
N PRO A 64 7.80 -9.74 1.14
CA PRO A 64 8.00 -8.30 1.28
C PRO A 64 6.92 -7.53 0.54
N LEU A 65 6.62 -6.34 1.07
CA LEU A 65 5.60 -5.44 0.56
C LEU A 65 5.77 -5.20 -0.94
N GLU A 66 7.00 -4.98 -1.39
CA GLU A 66 7.35 -4.72 -2.79
C GLU A 66 6.87 -5.81 -3.73
N SER A 67 7.04 -7.08 -3.34
CA SER A 67 6.71 -8.20 -4.22
C SER A 67 5.22 -8.28 -4.50
N ILE A 68 4.39 -8.11 -3.46
CA ILE A 68 2.93 -8.02 -3.59
C ILE A 68 2.57 -6.77 -4.39
N TRP A 69 3.21 -5.64 -4.08
CA TRP A 69 2.83 -4.35 -4.61
C TRP A 69 3.09 -4.24 -6.12
N VAL A 70 4.23 -4.74 -6.59
CA VAL A 70 4.56 -4.81 -8.02
C VAL A 70 3.70 -5.85 -8.73
N TYR A 71 3.47 -7.03 -8.14
CA TYR A 71 2.56 -8.02 -8.69
C TYR A 71 1.15 -7.45 -8.90
N ALA A 72 0.64 -6.69 -7.91
CA ALA A 72 -0.64 -6.03 -7.99
C ALA A 72 -0.68 -4.96 -9.09
N ALA A 73 0.37 -4.16 -9.24
CA ALA A 73 0.48 -3.16 -10.30
C ALA A 73 0.41 -3.80 -11.70
N LEU A 74 1.21 -4.85 -11.93
CA LEU A 74 1.25 -5.56 -13.21
C LEU A 74 -0.08 -6.26 -13.51
N THR A 75 -0.71 -6.86 -12.50
CA THR A 75 -2.04 -7.49 -12.64
C THR A 75 -3.13 -6.46 -12.92
N PHE A 76 -3.05 -5.29 -12.28
CA PHE A 76 -4.00 -4.20 -12.49
C PHE A 76 -3.90 -3.66 -13.91
N ARG A 77 -2.68 -3.32 -14.37
CA ARG A 77 -2.39 -2.78 -15.71
C ARG A 77 -2.74 -3.75 -16.84
N THR A 78 -2.55 -5.06 -16.64
CA THR A 78 -2.91 -6.07 -17.67
C THR A 78 -4.41 -6.24 -17.86
N ARG A 79 -5.19 -6.05 -16.80
CA ARG A 79 -6.64 -6.31 -16.80
C ARG A 79 -7.46 -5.06 -17.06
N HIS A 80 -6.89 -3.88 -16.84
CA HIS A 80 -7.59 -2.62 -16.92
C HIS A 80 -6.78 -1.62 -17.74
N ASP A 81 -7.33 -1.28 -18.90
CA ASP A 81 -6.95 -0.08 -19.63
C ASP A 81 -7.78 1.08 -19.03
N PRO A 82 -7.17 2.19 -18.58
CA PRO A 82 -7.91 3.32 -18.03
C PRO A 82 -8.85 3.91 -19.09
N LYS A 83 -10.11 3.47 -19.07
CA LYS A 83 -11.20 4.18 -19.71
C LYS A 83 -11.60 5.35 -18.84
N ASP A 84 -11.93 6.48 -19.46
CA ASP A 84 -12.33 7.71 -18.76
C ASP A 84 -13.69 7.61 -18.03
N ASP A 85 -14.37 6.44 -18.05
CA ASP A 85 -15.63 6.26 -17.34
C ASP A 85 -15.41 6.08 -15.82
N PRO A 86 -16.01 6.93 -14.97
CA PRO A 86 -15.81 6.85 -13.53
C PRO A 86 -16.30 5.54 -12.90
N LEU A 87 -17.36 4.92 -13.43
CA LEU A 87 -17.91 3.69 -12.84
C LEU A 87 -17.02 2.49 -13.16
N ASP A 88 -16.50 2.42 -14.38
CA ASP A 88 -15.54 1.40 -14.79
C ASP A 88 -14.25 1.52 -13.96
N ARG A 89 -13.78 2.76 -13.72
CA ARG A 89 -12.63 3.02 -12.86
C ARG A 89 -12.85 2.57 -11.43
N ILE A 90 -14.00 2.90 -10.82
CA ILE A 90 -14.35 2.40 -9.48
C ILE A 90 -14.41 0.87 -9.44
N SER A 91 -14.93 0.22 -10.48
CA SER A 91 -14.92 -1.24 -10.58
C SER A 91 -13.50 -1.82 -10.62
N ALA A 92 -12.60 -1.19 -11.37
CA ALA A 92 -11.19 -1.57 -11.41
C ALA A 92 -10.54 -1.46 -10.03
N VAL A 93 -10.78 -0.36 -9.30
CA VAL A 93 -10.27 -0.17 -7.94
C VAL A 93 -10.81 -1.22 -6.97
N LYS A 94 -12.09 -1.62 -7.11
CA LYS A 94 -12.65 -2.74 -6.31
C LYS A 94 -11.89 -4.04 -6.58
N HIS A 95 -11.59 -4.35 -7.84
CA HIS A 95 -10.80 -5.54 -8.16
C HIS A 95 -9.38 -5.46 -7.60
N LEU A 96 -8.74 -4.29 -7.65
CA LEU A 96 -7.45 -4.06 -7.02
C LEU A 96 -7.51 -4.29 -5.51
N PHE A 97 -8.52 -3.73 -4.83
CA PHE A 97 -8.73 -3.94 -3.41
C PHE A 97 -8.85 -5.43 -3.08
N GLN A 98 -9.69 -6.18 -3.80
CA GLN A 98 -9.83 -7.62 -3.59
C GLN A 98 -8.54 -8.41 -3.86
N LEU A 99 -7.74 -7.98 -4.85
CA LEU A 99 -6.43 -8.57 -5.13
C LEU A 99 -5.49 -8.37 -3.94
N ILE A 100 -5.40 -7.14 -3.42
CA ILE A 100 -4.57 -6.83 -2.26
C ILE A 100 -5.00 -7.66 -1.05
N LEU A 101 -6.30 -7.72 -0.73
CA LEU A 101 -6.82 -8.54 0.38
C LEU A 101 -6.42 -10.03 0.27
N SER A 102 -6.42 -10.56 -0.95
CA SER A 102 -6.06 -11.96 -1.20
C SER A 102 -4.57 -12.19 -0.96
N CYS A 103 -3.74 -11.24 -1.41
CA CYS A 103 -2.29 -11.28 -1.28
C CYS A 103 -1.78 -10.97 0.14
N SER A 104 -2.54 -10.23 0.95
CA SER A 104 -2.14 -9.81 2.31
C SER A 104 -2.63 -10.75 3.42
N SER A 105 -3.30 -11.86 3.08
CA SER A 105 -3.93 -12.76 4.07
C SER A 105 -2.97 -13.34 5.12
N SER A 106 -1.69 -13.47 4.78
CA SER A 106 -0.61 -13.95 5.67
C SER A 106 0.29 -12.84 6.21
N CYS A 107 0.06 -11.59 5.83
CA CYS A 107 0.86 -10.45 6.25
C CYS A 107 0.46 -9.97 7.65
N ASP A 108 1.39 -9.31 8.32
CA ASP A 108 1.10 -8.54 9.54
C ASP A 108 0.15 -7.37 9.26
N SER A 109 -0.38 -6.80 10.33
CA SER A 109 -1.39 -5.73 10.27
C SER A 109 -0.86 -4.47 9.58
N SER A 110 0.35 -4.03 9.89
CA SER A 110 0.98 -2.84 9.31
C SER A 110 1.16 -3.00 7.81
N LYS A 111 1.78 -4.11 7.38
CA LYS A 111 1.98 -4.41 5.97
C LYS A 111 0.66 -4.54 5.21
N SER A 112 -0.32 -5.21 5.80
CA SER A 112 -1.68 -5.33 5.23
C SER A 112 -2.32 -3.97 4.96
N ILE A 113 -2.15 -3.01 5.87
CA ILE A 113 -2.65 -1.64 5.72
C ILE A 113 -1.82 -0.88 4.69
N ALA A 114 -0.49 -0.93 4.76
CA ALA A 114 0.41 -0.25 3.84
C ALA A 114 0.17 -0.66 2.37
N LEU A 115 -0.16 -1.93 2.13
CA LEU A 115 -0.51 -2.46 0.81
C LEU A 115 -1.78 -1.84 0.19
N LEU A 116 -2.57 -1.09 0.97
CA LEU A 116 -3.75 -0.39 0.46
C LEU A 116 -3.40 0.94 -0.22
N ALA A 117 -2.19 1.48 -0.05
CA ALA A 117 -1.76 2.73 -0.69
C ALA A 117 -2.18 2.89 -2.18
N PRO A 118 -1.98 1.91 -3.08
CA PRO A 118 -2.39 2.04 -4.48
C PRO A 118 -3.90 2.02 -4.68
N VAL A 119 -4.65 1.33 -3.80
CA VAL A 119 -6.11 1.34 -3.79
C VAL A 119 -6.60 2.75 -3.49
N VAL A 120 -6.01 3.41 -2.48
CA VAL A 120 -6.36 4.77 -2.09
C VAL A 120 -6.02 5.76 -3.19
N TYR A 121 -4.83 5.66 -3.77
CA TYR A 121 -4.40 6.49 -4.89
C TYR A 121 -5.34 6.38 -6.11
N GLU A 122 -5.67 5.17 -6.55
CA GLU A 122 -6.57 5.00 -7.70
C GLU A 122 -8.02 5.37 -7.36
N LEU A 123 -8.45 5.19 -6.11
CA LEU A 123 -9.75 5.66 -5.64
C LEU A 123 -9.84 7.18 -5.64
N TYR A 124 -8.80 7.86 -5.16
CA TYR A 124 -8.68 9.31 -5.21
C TYR A 124 -8.81 9.81 -6.65
N LYS A 125 -8.05 9.24 -7.59
CA LYS A 125 -8.13 9.61 -9.02
C LYS A 125 -9.50 9.37 -9.61
N ALA A 126 -10.16 8.27 -9.25
CA ALA A 126 -11.53 8.01 -9.69
C ALA A 126 -12.54 9.03 -9.13
N VAL A 127 -12.33 9.49 -7.90
CA VAL A 127 -13.15 10.52 -7.26
C VAL A 127 -12.93 11.89 -7.89
N GLU A 128 -11.71 12.23 -8.32
CA GLU A 128 -11.42 13.50 -8.99
C GLU A 128 -12.09 13.65 -10.36
N LEU A 129 -12.43 12.54 -11.02
CA LEU A 129 -13.21 12.57 -12.25
C LEU A 129 -14.66 13.04 -12.02
N PHE A 130 -15.14 13.05 -10.78
CA PHE A 130 -16.45 13.60 -10.48
C PHE A 130 -16.39 15.13 -10.57
N GLY A 131 -17.14 15.69 -11.52
CA GLY A 131 -17.34 17.14 -11.60
C GLY A 131 -17.97 17.70 -10.33
N LYS A 132 -17.81 19.03 -10.12
CA LYS A 132 -18.41 19.75 -8.97
C LYS A 132 -19.93 19.62 -8.88
N GLU A 133 -20.59 19.28 -9.99
CA GLU A 133 -22.03 19.06 -10.06
C GLU A 133 -22.29 17.68 -10.68
N LEU A 134 -22.79 16.73 -9.87
CA LEU A 134 -23.12 15.35 -10.31
C LEU A 134 -24.33 15.40 -11.24
N SER A 135 -24.09 15.74 -12.50
CA SER A 135 -25.10 16.01 -13.51
C SER A 135 -25.85 14.75 -13.93
N SER A 136 -25.18 13.59 -13.89
CA SER A 136 -25.72 12.34 -14.39
C SER A 136 -26.09 11.34 -13.30
N LYS A 137 -27.10 10.49 -13.57
CA LYS A 137 -27.45 9.34 -12.71
C LYS A 137 -26.28 8.38 -12.54
N ARG A 138 -25.40 8.28 -13.55
CA ARG A 138 -24.23 7.39 -13.55
C ARG A 138 -23.15 7.90 -12.60
N GLU A 139 -22.83 9.19 -12.61
CA GLU A 139 -21.90 9.80 -11.66
C GLU A 139 -22.41 9.66 -10.22
N LYS A 140 -23.71 9.91 -9.98
CA LYS A 140 -24.31 9.67 -8.65
C LYS A 140 -24.20 8.22 -8.20
N LYS A 141 -24.28 7.26 -9.14
CA LYS A 141 -24.03 5.84 -8.83
C LYS A 141 -22.57 5.61 -8.51
N ALA A 142 -21.64 6.05 -9.35
CA ALA A 142 -20.21 5.89 -9.15
C ALA A 142 -19.74 6.52 -7.83
N MET A 143 -20.26 7.70 -7.47
CA MET A 143 -19.98 8.35 -6.17
C MET A 143 -20.46 7.51 -4.98
N ARG A 144 -21.64 6.89 -5.06
CA ARG A 144 -22.13 5.98 -4.00
C ARG A 144 -21.27 4.73 -3.90
N GLU A 145 -20.85 4.18 -5.04
CA GLU A 145 -19.94 3.02 -5.08
C GLU A 145 -18.54 3.37 -4.53
N ALA A 146 -18.05 4.58 -4.80
CA ALA A 146 -16.79 5.09 -4.24
C ALA A 146 -16.87 5.24 -2.71
N LYS A 147 -17.94 5.86 -2.19
CA LYS A 147 -18.19 5.95 -0.74
C LYS A 147 -18.25 4.57 -0.08
N SER A 148 -19.00 3.65 -0.68
CA SER A 148 -19.10 2.26 -0.20
C SER A 148 -17.73 1.56 -0.17
N LEU A 149 -16.89 1.81 -1.19
CA LEU A 149 -15.53 1.27 -1.22
C LEU A 149 -14.63 1.88 -0.15
N VAL A 150 -14.70 3.20 0.09
CA VAL A 150 -13.96 3.84 1.21
C VAL A 150 -14.33 3.21 2.54
N GLU A 151 -15.63 2.99 2.80
CA GLU A 151 -16.07 2.32 4.04
C GLU A 151 -15.57 0.87 4.12
N ALA A 152 -15.53 0.15 3.01
CA ALA A 152 -14.97 -1.21 2.98
C ALA A 152 -13.46 -1.21 3.28
N VAL A 153 -12.71 -0.24 2.76
CA VAL A 153 -11.28 -0.06 3.05
C VAL A 153 -11.06 0.26 4.53
N LEU A 154 -11.84 1.20 5.09
CA LEU A 154 -11.79 1.53 6.52
C LEU A 154 -12.17 0.35 7.41
N GLY A 155 -13.18 -0.43 7.02
CA GLY A 155 -13.56 -1.65 7.71
C GLY A 155 -12.42 -2.67 7.72
N TYR A 156 -11.71 -2.83 6.61
CA TYR A 156 -10.52 -3.69 6.55
C TYR A 156 -9.38 -3.18 7.44
N ILE A 157 -9.08 -1.88 7.41
CA ILE A 157 -8.11 -1.24 8.32
C ILE A 157 -8.46 -1.55 9.78
N SER A 158 -9.72 -1.36 10.18
CA SER A 158 -10.18 -1.63 11.54
C SER A 158 -9.98 -3.10 11.95
N VAL A 159 -10.24 -4.05 11.03
CA VAL A 159 -9.98 -5.48 11.27
C VAL A 159 -8.49 -5.74 11.44
N CYS A 160 -7.63 -5.13 10.62
CA CYS A 160 -6.17 -5.24 10.77
C CYS A 160 -5.68 -4.69 12.12
N SER A 161 -6.14 -3.51 12.54
CA SER A 161 -5.72 -2.91 13.82
C SER A 161 -6.16 -3.72 15.04
N SER A 162 -7.32 -4.38 14.97
CA SER A 162 -7.84 -5.19 16.08
C SER A 162 -7.04 -6.46 16.39
N LYS A 163 -6.13 -6.87 15.49
CA LYS A 163 -5.38 -8.13 15.63
C LYS A 163 -4.20 -8.06 16.60
N GLY A 164 -3.85 -6.89 17.14
CA GLY A 164 -2.95 -6.74 18.29
C GLY A 164 -1.61 -7.50 18.20
N GLY A 165 -0.97 -7.47 17.02
CA GLY A 165 0.36 -8.05 16.82
C GLY A 165 1.40 -6.94 16.76
N GLU A 166 2.50 -7.10 17.50
CA GLU A 166 3.66 -6.21 17.40
C GLU A 166 4.09 -6.10 15.93
N SER A 167 4.16 -4.87 15.42
CA SER A 167 4.69 -4.60 14.09
C SER A 167 6.16 -5.03 14.08
N ASP A 168 6.49 -6.11 13.38
CA ASP A 168 7.88 -6.44 13.07
C ASP A 168 8.38 -5.29 12.20
N GLY A 169 9.17 -4.38 12.77
CA GLY A 169 9.61 -3.09 12.23
C GLY A 169 10.42 -3.27 10.94
N SER A 170 9.72 -3.70 9.90
CA SER A 170 10.26 -4.11 8.62
C SER A 170 10.32 -2.88 7.75
N ASN A 171 11.53 -2.59 7.29
CA ASN A 171 11.77 -1.51 6.36
C ASN A 171 11.52 -1.98 4.93
N LEU A 172 11.16 -1.04 4.07
CA LEU A 172 11.11 -1.29 2.62
C LEU A 172 12.48 -1.74 2.10
N VAL A 173 12.47 -2.76 1.24
CA VAL A 173 13.60 -3.28 0.47
C VAL A 173 13.97 -2.32 -0.67
N ALA A 174 12.97 -1.66 -1.26
CA ALA A 174 13.16 -0.64 -2.30
C ALA A 174 12.81 0.74 -1.76
N HIS A 175 13.30 1.78 -2.45
CA HIS A 175 12.85 3.14 -2.15
C HIS A 175 11.36 3.25 -2.43
N PHE A 176 10.60 3.88 -1.53
CA PHE A 176 9.17 4.08 -1.75
C PHE A 176 8.89 4.84 -3.06
N SER A 177 9.74 5.80 -3.40
CA SER A 177 9.64 6.56 -4.65
C SER A 177 9.79 5.68 -5.90
N GLU A 178 10.61 4.62 -5.87
CA GLU A 178 10.71 3.66 -6.99
C GLU A 178 9.41 2.88 -7.15
N LEU A 179 8.78 2.49 -6.04
CA LEU A 179 7.51 1.77 -6.04
C LEU A 179 6.35 2.67 -6.53
N VAL A 180 6.34 3.93 -6.12
CA VAL A 180 5.36 4.92 -6.60
C VAL A 180 5.43 5.10 -8.10
N ARG A 181 6.62 5.11 -8.70
CA ARG A 181 6.76 5.23 -10.18
C ARG A 181 6.07 4.09 -10.92
N ILE A 182 6.02 2.90 -10.34
CA ILE A 182 5.30 1.74 -10.91
C ILE A 182 3.78 1.95 -10.89
N TRP A 183 3.25 2.86 -10.08
CA TRP A 183 1.82 3.17 -10.05
C TRP A 183 1.48 4.48 -10.76
N ALA A 184 2.31 5.49 -10.58
CA ALA A 184 2.01 6.85 -10.96
C ALA A 184 2.72 7.30 -12.26
N GLY A 185 3.75 6.59 -12.71
CA GLY A 185 4.62 7.00 -13.81
C GLY A 185 5.91 7.64 -13.31
N SER A 186 6.90 7.74 -14.20
CA SER A 186 8.27 8.18 -13.85
C SER A 186 8.40 9.69 -13.59
N ASP A 187 7.48 10.49 -14.14
CA ASP A 187 7.40 11.94 -14.02
C ASP A 187 6.56 12.41 -12.82
N VAL A 188 5.89 11.49 -12.14
CA VAL A 188 4.96 11.82 -11.06
C VAL A 188 5.66 11.76 -9.70
N GLY A 189 5.54 12.86 -8.95
CA GLY A 189 6.07 12.99 -7.60
C GLY A 189 5.27 12.19 -6.57
N LEU A 190 5.90 11.96 -5.43
CA LEU A 190 5.31 11.28 -4.28
C LEU A 190 4.03 11.96 -3.77
N GLU A 191 4.01 13.29 -3.80
CA GLU A 191 2.85 14.12 -3.42
C GLU A 191 1.62 13.86 -4.30
N SER A 192 1.82 13.49 -5.57
CA SER A 192 0.69 13.13 -6.44
C SER A 192 0.15 11.74 -6.13
N PHE A 193 0.95 10.86 -5.53
CA PHE A 193 0.53 9.51 -5.11
C PHE A 193 -0.19 9.52 -3.76
N LEU A 194 0.19 10.46 -2.88
CA LEU A 194 -0.43 10.70 -1.57
C LEU A 194 -0.95 12.14 -1.50
N PRO A 195 -1.97 12.50 -2.29
CA PRO A 195 -2.41 13.88 -2.52
C PRO A 195 -3.12 14.55 -1.34
N LEU A 196 -3.52 13.82 -0.29
CA LEU A 196 -4.25 14.39 0.85
C LEU A 196 -3.38 14.65 2.07
N VAL A 197 -2.24 13.97 2.23
CA VAL A 197 -1.25 14.28 3.27
C VAL A 197 -0.31 15.43 2.87
N SER A 198 0.41 15.98 3.85
CA SER A 198 1.33 17.10 3.63
C SER A 198 2.62 16.68 2.92
N CYS A 199 3.30 17.65 2.31
CA CYS A 199 4.61 17.44 1.68
C CYS A 199 5.67 16.94 2.68
N GLU A 200 5.58 17.33 3.96
CA GLU A 200 6.47 16.83 5.02
C GLU A 200 6.27 15.34 5.27
N VAL A 201 5.01 14.88 5.33
CA VAL A 201 4.68 13.46 5.47
C VAL A 201 5.20 12.69 4.26
N CYS A 202 4.96 13.19 3.04
CA CYS A 202 5.52 12.63 1.81
C CYS A 202 7.05 12.55 1.87
N GLY A 203 7.73 13.62 2.24
CA GLY A 203 9.18 13.67 2.37
C GLY A 203 9.73 12.53 3.22
N ARG A 204 9.12 12.30 4.39
CA ARG A 204 9.53 11.22 5.31
C ARG A 204 9.25 9.82 4.75
N VAL A 205 8.14 9.59 4.02
CA VAL A 205 7.91 8.30 3.34
C VAL A 205 8.95 8.06 2.24
N GLY A 206 9.44 9.12 1.60
CA GLY A 206 10.43 9.05 0.53
C GLY A 206 11.87 8.78 0.98
N GLU A 207 12.15 8.79 2.28
CA GLU A 207 13.49 8.53 2.83
C GLU A 207 13.90 7.05 2.71
N GLU A 208 15.21 6.80 2.69
CA GLU A 208 15.75 5.43 2.67
C GLU A 208 15.33 4.65 3.91
N GLY A 209 14.81 3.44 3.69
CA GLY A 209 14.44 2.55 4.78
C GLY A 209 13.16 2.99 5.51
N CYS A 210 12.22 3.64 4.81
CA CYS A 210 10.89 3.91 5.35
C CYS A 210 10.31 2.65 6.00
N ASP A 211 9.90 2.80 7.26
CA ASP A 211 9.24 1.76 8.04
C ASP A 211 7.84 1.48 7.47
N VAL A 212 7.47 0.20 7.37
CA VAL A 212 6.17 -0.22 6.84
C VAL A 212 5.03 0.21 7.77
N GLY A 213 5.26 0.27 9.09
CA GLY A 213 4.31 0.81 10.06
C GLY A 213 4.05 2.30 9.85
N TYR A 214 5.09 3.08 9.60
CA TYR A 214 4.97 4.49 9.22
C TYR A 214 4.12 4.68 7.96
N LEU A 215 4.42 3.95 6.89
CA LEU A 215 3.64 3.98 5.66
C LEU A 215 2.17 3.59 5.90
N ALA A 216 1.92 2.56 6.71
CA ALA A 216 0.57 2.16 7.07
C ALA A 216 -0.21 3.29 7.78
N GLY A 217 0.43 4.00 8.70
CA GLY A 217 -0.15 5.18 9.34
C GLY A 217 -0.52 6.27 8.32
N VAL A 218 0.36 6.53 7.35
CA VAL A 218 0.09 7.47 6.25
C VAL A 218 -1.12 7.04 5.42
N VAL A 219 -1.22 5.75 5.09
CA VAL A 219 -2.37 5.20 4.34
C VAL A 219 -3.67 5.36 5.12
N VAL A 220 -3.66 5.11 6.43
CA VAL A 220 -4.83 5.30 7.31
C VAL A 220 -5.32 6.74 7.28
N VAL A 221 -4.41 7.72 7.36
CA VAL A 221 -4.72 9.15 7.27
C VAL A 221 -5.28 9.50 5.89
N GLU A 222 -4.64 9.03 4.82
CA GLU A 222 -5.05 9.30 3.44
C GLU A 222 -6.49 8.81 3.17
N VAL A 223 -6.84 7.60 3.59
CA VAL A 223 -8.20 7.05 3.46
C VAL A 223 -9.21 7.88 4.26
N PHE A 224 -8.85 8.28 5.48
CA PHE A 224 -9.71 9.09 6.32
C PHE A 224 -9.97 10.46 5.69
N LEU A 225 -8.94 11.16 5.22
CA LEU A 225 -9.09 12.44 4.52
C LEU A 225 -9.93 12.29 3.25
N LEU A 226 -9.79 11.18 2.52
CA LEU A 226 -10.61 10.89 1.35
C LEU A 226 -12.09 10.73 1.73
N LYS A 227 -12.37 10.03 2.83
CA LYS A 227 -13.73 9.94 3.40
C LYS A 227 -14.30 11.32 3.69
N MET A 228 -13.54 12.17 4.38
CA MET A 228 -13.97 13.52 4.75
C MET A 228 -14.27 14.36 3.51
N ARG A 229 -13.41 14.29 2.48
CA ARG A 229 -13.63 14.97 1.19
C ARG A 229 -14.95 14.53 0.55
N LEU A 230 -15.24 13.23 0.52
CA LEU A 230 -16.49 12.68 -0.01
C LEU A 230 -17.72 13.10 0.82
N ASN A 231 -17.55 13.31 2.13
CA ASN A 231 -18.61 13.69 3.05
C ASN A 231 -18.96 15.18 2.95
N ILE A 232 -17.96 16.05 2.83
CA ILE A 232 -18.13 17.49 2.57
C ILE A 232 -18.93 17.71 1.28
N GLY A 233 -18.62 16.96 0.21
CA GLY A 233 -19.35 17.03 -1.07
C GLY A 233 -20.79 16.51 -1.03
N SER A 234 -21.22 15.86 0.06
CA SER A 234 -22.56 15.26 0.18
C SER A 234 -23.54 16.02 1.07
N GLY A 235 -23.16 17.21 1.57
CA GLY A 235 -24.05 18.04 2.39
C GLY A 235 -24.29 17.51 3.80
N ILE A 236 -23.37 16.69 4.32
CA ILE A 236 -23.38 16.26 5.73
C ILE A 236 -23.20 17.49 6.62
N SER A 237 -23.88 17.52 7.77
CA SER A 237 -23.80 18.65 8.67
C SER A 237 -22.38 18.79 9.23
N ARG A 238 -21.97 20.03 9.50
CA ARG A 238 -20.66 20.30 10.11
C ARG A 238 -20.52 19.59 11.47
N GLU A 239 -21.59 19.52 12.24
CA GLU A 239 -21.59 18.86 13.55
C GLU A 239 -21.34 17.35 13.44
N ASP A 240 -21.97 16.69 12.46
CA ASP A 240 -21.73 15.26 12.19
C ASP A 240 -20.30 15.01 11.75
N LEU A 241 -19.76 15.89 10.90
CA LEU A 241 -18.37 15.81 10.43
C LEU A 241 -17.37 16.01 11.59
N GLU A 242 -17.64 16.95 12.50
CA GLU A 242 -16.82 17.18 13.70
C GLU A 242 -16.90 15.99 14.67
N ASN A 243 -18.07 15.36 14.82
CA ASN A 243 -18.23 14.18 15.65
C ASN A 243 -17.53 12.96 15.05
N GLU A 244 -17.57 12.79 13.73
CA GLU A 244 -16.83 11.75 13.02
C GLU A 244 -15.32 11.95 13.17
N LEU A 245 -14.82 13.18 13.02
CA LEU A 245 -13.42 13.52 13.25
C LEU A 245 -12.99 13.22 14.68
N LYS A 246 -13.80 13.57 15.68
CA LYS A 246 -13.53 13.24 17.10
C LYS A 246 -13.52 11.74 17.34
N GLY A 247 -14.52 11.02 16.83
CA GLY A 247 -14.61 9.57 16.96
C GLY A 247 -13.42 8.87 16.33
N TRP A 248 -12.98 9.34 15.15
CA TRP A 248 -11.79 8.82 14.49
C TRP A 248 -10.52 9.19 15.24
N ALA A 249 -10.35 10.43 15.71
CA ALA A 249 -9.19 10.81 16.50
C ALA A 249 -9.07 9.94 17.77
N VAL A 250 -10.17 9.71 18.49
CA VAL A 250 -10.20 8.83 19.66
C VAL A 250 -9.92 7.38 19.25
N GLY A 251 -10.57 6.85 18.22
CA GLY A 251 -10.36 5.48 17.73
C GLY A 251 -8.93 5.24 17.25
N SER A 252 -8.35 6.23 16.59
CA SER A 252 -6.96 6.22 16.14
C SER A 252 -6.00 6.22 17.34
N ILE A 253 -6.21 7.10 18.35
CA ILE A 253 -5.33 7.16 19.52
C ILE A 253 -5.43 5.90 20.38
N THR A 254 -6.62 5.30 20.47
CA THR A 254 -6.89 4.18 21.39
C THR A 254 -6.75 2.79 20.77
N GLY A 255 -6.83 2.68 19.44
CA GLY A 255 -6.82 1.39 18.72
C GLY A 255 -5.61 1.19 17.81
N PHE A 256 -4.76 2.20 17.65
CA PHE A 256 -3.59 2.18 16.79
C PHE A 256 -2.34 2.54 17.60
N ASP A 257 -2.16 1.92 18.77
CA ASP A 257 -0.97 2.08 19.62
C ASP A 257 0.37 1.82 18.89
N ASP A 258 0.34 1.28 17.66
CA ASP A 258 1.49 1.02 16.78
C ASP A 258 1.59 1.92 15.54
N PHE A 259 0.68 2.87 15.30
CA PHE A 259 0.74 3.74 14.11
C PHE A 259 0.96 5.21 14.46
N TYR A 260 1.92 5.82 13.76
CA TYR A 260 2.31 7.21 13.94
C TYR A 260 1.11 8.15 13.78
N PHE A 261 0.79 8.86 14.86
CA PHE A 261 -0.16 9.97 14.80
C PHE A 261 0.53 11.18 14.17
N PHE A 262 0.01 11.64 13.03
CA PHE A 262 0.45 12.88 12.42
C PHE A 262 -0.38 14.02 12.98
N GLY A 263 0.24 14.81 13.87
CA GLY A 263 -0.29 16.05 14.40
C GLY A 263 0.18 17.25 13.60
#